data_AF-Q2PY75-F1
#
_entry.id   AF-Q2PY75-F1
#
_cell.length_a   1.000
_cell.length_b   1.000
_cell.length_c   1.000
_cell.angle_alpha   90.00
_cell.angle_beta   90.00
_cell.angle_gamma   90.00
#
_symmetry.space_group_name_H-M   'P 1'
#
loop_
_entity.id
_entity.type
_entity.pdbx_description
1 polymer ?
#
loop_
_entity_poly.entity_id
_entity_poly.type
_entity_poly.pdbx_seq_one_letter_code
_entity_poly.pdbx_strand_id
1 'polypeptide(L)'
;MWFNCAIMLMESSPSTESAKCTMCNFSLGKSRLSTCQGSVWQLLLSIAVNPAIRITLDGAFISVPKDIVPMTNPDPIVSHITSWLIAYASKAGAKGFVLGVSGGVDSALTAHLCALTGLELRLMELPIHQPPSHVQRGKDMIDALCGKHAQVTSRCVDLTDLFDQHLEALNLPSGRLTQLALINTRARLRMTTLYAEAQAHGLLVVGTGNKVEDFGIGFYTKYGDGGVDLSPIADLTKSEVQALARFVGVPAAILTATPSDGLWDDGRSDEMQIGASYPELEWAMARCEAMGWQAGQPVEPLMAGDDLSDRQCEVLAIYCRMHAANQHKMQPIPICVIPNK
;
A
#
# COMPACT_ATOMS: atom_id res chain seq x y z
N MET A 1 4.58 -21.24 24.19
CA MET A 1 4.00 -21.21 25.55
C MET A 1 3.65 -19.80 26.03
N TRP A 2 3.26 -18.87 25.13
CA TRP A 2 2.72 -17.53 25.46
C TRP A 2 1.68 -17.14 24.38
N PHE A 3 0.70 -18.02 24.16
CA PHE A 3 -0.43 -17.83 23.25
C PHE A 3 -1.62 -18.50 23.94
N ASN A 4 -2.36 -17.74 24.78
CA ASN A 4 -3.71 -18.04 25.32
C ASN A 4 -4.08 -17.11 26.50
N CYS A 5 -4.10 -15.78 26.31
CA CYS A 5 -4.59 -14.87 27.38
C CYS A 5 -5.83 -14.04 27.01
N ALA A 6 -6.40 -14.19 25.82
CA ALA A 6 -7.56 -13.39 25.40
C ALA A 6 -8.87 -14.19 25.27
N ILE A 7 -8.84 -15.52 25.38
CA ILE A 7 -10.03 -16.39 25.20
C ILE A 7 -10.60 -16.90 26.54
N MET A 8 -9.98 -16.59 27.68
CA MET A 8 -10.27 -17.28 28.95
C MET A 8 -11.07 -16.49 29.98
N LEU A 9 -11.82 -15.44 29.59
CA LEU A 9 -12.67 -14.66 30.52
C LEU A 9 -14.18 -14.88 30.32
N MET A 10 -14.61 -15.96 29.67
CA MET A 10 -16.05 -16.28 29.51
C MET A 10 -16.45 -17.70 29.91
N GLU A 11 -15.66 -18.40 30.74
CA GLU A 11 -16.15 -19.61 31.40
C GLU A 11 -15.96 -19.52 32.92
N SER A 12 -17.07 -19.74 33.63
CA SER A 12 -17.24 -19.92 35.08
C SER A 12 -17.54 -18.69 35.95
N SER A 13 -18.84 -18.42 36.13
CA SER A 13 -19.47 -18.19 37.45
C SER A 13 -21.00 -18.19 37.30
N PRO A 14 -21.77 -19.11 37.93
CA PRO A 14 -23.21 -19.25 37.70
C PRO A 14 -24.12 -18.26 38.46
N SER A 15 -23.61 -17.33 39.26
CA SER A 15 -24.41 -16.82 40.40
C SER A 15 -24.67 -15.31 40.49
N THR A 16 -24.61 -14.52 39.41
CA THR A 16 -25.08 -13.12 39.46
C THR A 16 -25.93 -12.72 38.25
N GLU A 17 -27.01 -11.97 38.53
CA GLU A 17 -28.16 -11.76 37.62
C GLU A 17 -28.24 -10.35 37.00
N SER A 18 -27.35 -9.42 37.33
CA SER A 18 -27.28 -8.11 36.63
C SER A 18 -26.01 -7.33 36.97
N ALA A 19 -25.49 -6.56 36.01
CA ALA A 19 -24.53 -5.48 36.25
C ALA A 19 -25.26 -4.13 36.14
N LYS A 20 -25.10 -3.26 37.14
CA LYS A 20 -25.67 -1.89 37.18
C LYS A 20 -24.55 -0.87 37.08
N CYS A 21 -24.63 0.04 36.11
CA CYS A 21 -23.80 1.24 36.04
C CYS A 21 -24.51 2.39 36.78
N THR A 22 -23.91 2.87 37.88
CA THR A 22 -24.51 3.86 38.79
C THR A 22 -24.53 5.29 38.28
N MET A 23 -23.94 5.59 37.11
CA MET A 23 -23.95 6.94 36.53
C MET A 23 -24.98 7.17 35.41
N CYS A 24 -25.53 6.11 34.79
CA CYS A 24 -26.45 6.25 33.66
C CYS A 24 -27.79 5.49 33.78
N ASN A 25 -28.07 4.86 34.93
CA ASN A 25 -29.31 4.11 35.18
C ASN A 25 -29.63 3.04 34.10
N PHE A 26 -28.61 2.48 33.45
CA PHE A 26 -28.77 1.47 32.40
C PHE A 26 -28.57 0.05 32.97
N SER A 27 -29.51 -0.85 32.69
CA SER A 27 -29.50 -2.26 33.10
C SER A 27 -29.50 -3.17 31.87
N LEU A 28 -28.53 -4.09 31.79
CA LEU A 28 -28.47 -5.12 30.76
C LEU A 28 -28.81 -6.48 31.38
N GLY A 29 -29.94 -7.07 30.97
CA GLY A 29 -30.32 -8.44 31.29
C GLY A 29 -29.68 -9.45 30.34
N LYS A 30 -29.49 -10.70 30.81
CA LYS A 30 -28.78 -11.80 30.13
C LYS A 30 -29.25 -12.09 28.69
N SER A 31 -30.46 -11.72 28.30
CA SER A 31 -31.03 -12.02 26.97
C SER A 31 -30.57 -11.12 25.82
N ARG A 32 -29.75 -10.07 26.06
CA ARG A 32 -29.24 -9.17 25.00
C ARG A 32 -27.73 -9.26 24.74
N LEU A 33 -27.00 -10.13 25.43
CA LEU A 33 -25.54 -10.24 25.32
C LEU A 33 -25.06 -10.99 24.07
N SER A 34 -25.94 -11.71 23.36
CA SER A 34 -25.56 -12.48 22.17
C SER A 34 -25.46 -11.68 20.87
N THR A 35 -25.81 -10.39 20.85
CA THR A 35 -25.91 -9.59 19.60
C THR A 35 -25.21 -8.24 19.63
N CYS A 36 -24.44 -7.90 20.67
CA CYS A 36 -23.81 -6.58 20.79
C CYS A 36 -22.28 -6.67 20.91
N GLN A 37 -21.60 -6.99 19.80
CA GLN A 37 -20.13 -6.87 19.74
C GLN A 37 -19.65 -5.41 19.74
N GLY A 38 -20.47 -4.43 19.34
CA GLY A 38 -20.05 -3.02 19.27
C GLY A 38 -20.00 -2.25 20.60
N SER A 39 -20.87 -2.59 21.56
CA SER A 39 -21.05 -1.76 22.77
C SER A 39 -20.02 -2.03 23.87
N VAL A 40 -19.41 -3.21 23.90
CA VAL A 40 -18.34 -3.55 24.86
C VAL A 40 -17.05 -2.80 24.52
N TRP A 41 -16.74 -2.68 23.22
CA TRP A 41 -15.59 -1.90 22.74
C TRP A 41 -15.74 -0.40 23.01
N GLN A 42 -16.93 0.18 22.82
CA GLN A 42 -17.18 1.58 23.18
C GLN A 42 -17.05 1.85 24.68
N LEU A 43 -17.48 0.91 25.52
CA LEU A 43 -17.33 1.02 26.97
C LEU A 43 -15.85 0.97 27.37
N LEU A 44 -15.09 0.01 26.84
CA LEU A 44 -13.64 -0.12 27.05
C LEU A 44 -12.86 1.09 26.52
N LEU A 45 -13.28 1.65 25.38
CA LEU A 45 -12.74 2.92 24.86
C LEU A 45 -13.00 4.08 25.83
N SER A 46 -14.21 4.19 26.38
CA SER A 46 -14.56 5.28 27.29
C SER A 46 -13.72 5.26 28.58
N ILE A 47 -13.37 4.04 29.04
CA ILE A 47 -12.55 3.79 30.24
C ILE A 47 -11.08 4.20 30.01
N ALA A 48 -10.53 3.97 28.82
CA ALA A 48 -9.12 4.22 28.54
C ALA A 48 -8.73 5.72 28.46
N VAL A 49 -9.71 6.61 28.28
CA VAL A 49 -9.47 8.04 27.98
C VAL A 49 -9.77 8.95 29.18
N ASN A 50 -10.32 8.42 30.28
CA ASN A 50 -10.66 9.24 31.44
C ASN A 50 -10.04 8.67 32.74
N PRO A 51 -9.02 9.33 33.33
CA PRO A 51 -8.31 8.85 34.52
C PRO A 51 -9.17 8.82 35.79
N ALA A 52 -10.41 9.33 35.75
CA ALA A 52 -11.37 9.26 36.85
C ALA A 52 -12.20 7.95 36.88
N ILE A 53 -12.17 7.13 35.83
CA ILE A 53 -13.00 5.93 35.74
C ILE A 53 -12.30 4.75 36.45
N ARG A 54 -12.95 4.22 37.51
CA ARG A 54 -12.50 3.04 38.25
C ARG A 54 -13.44 1.86 37.97
N ILE A 55 -12.90 0.72 37.54
CA ILE A 55 -13.65 -0.53 37.42
C ILE A 55 -13.36 -1.39 38.66
N THR A 56 -14.42 -1.95 39.23
CA THR A 56 -14.33 -3.03 40.23
C THR A 56 -15.02 -4.26 39.67
N LEU A 57 -14.38 -5.42 39.80
CA LEU A 57 -14.93 -6.73 39.49
C LEU A 57 -14.86 -7.52 40.79
N ASP A 58 -16.01 -7.97 41.30
CA ASP A 58 -16.17 -8.62 42.61
C ASP A 58 -15.47 -7.88 43.78
N GLY A 59 -15.54 -6.55 43.77
CA GLY A 59 -14.99 -5.71 44.84
C GLY A 59 -13.47 -5.52 44.84
N ALA A 60 -12.74 -6.11 43.87
CA ALA A 60 -11.32 -5.91 43.70
C ALA A 60 -11.01 -4.80 42.67
N PHE A 61 -10.04 -3.94 43.00
CA PHE A 61 -9.51 -2.94 42.06
C PHE A 61 -8.58 -3.60 41.05
N ILE A 62 -8.89 -3.48 39.76
CA ILE A 62 -7.98 -3.90 38.69
C ILE A 62 -7.15 -2.68 38.29
N SER A 63 -5.85 -2.70 38.59
CA SER A 63 -4.91 -1.72 38.05
C SER A 63 -4.61 -2.06 36.59
N VAL A 64 -4.91 -1.14 35.68
CA VAL A 64 -4.40 -1.22 34.30
C VAL A 64 -2.88 -1.07 34.37
N PRO A 65 -2.07 -1.99 33.79
CA PRO A 65 -0.62 -1.89 33.80
C PRO A 65 -0.17 -0.56 33.20
N LYS A 66 0.77 0.13 33.88
CA LYS A 66 1.31 1.44 33.43
C LYS A 66 2.07 1.36 32.09
N ASP A 67 2.37 0.16 31.63
CA ASP A 67 3.18 -0.09 30.43
C ASP A 67 2.34 -0.35 29.17
N ILE A 68 1.01 -0.21 29.25
CA ILE A 68 0.17 -0.11 28.07
C ILE A 68 0.30 1.32 27.55
N VAL A 69 1.31 1.56 26.72
CA VAL A 69 1.35 2.74 25.86
C VAL A 69 0.21 2.56 24.84
N PRO A 70 -0.81 3.43 24.81
CA PRO A 70 -1.80 3.34 23.76
C PRO A 70 -1.08 3.74 22.47
N MET A 71 -0.90 2.78 21.56
CA MET A 71 -0.85 3.16 20.15
C MET A 71 -2.17 3.85 19.88
N THR A 72 -2.12 5.17 19.79
CA THR A 72 -3.22 6.05 19.41
C THR A 72 -3.92 5.42 18.23
N ASN A 73 -5.20 5.08 18.41
CA ASN A 73 -6.03 4.24 17.55
C ASN A 73 -5.53 4.21 16.09
N PRO A 74 -5.04 3.06 15.57
CA PRO A 74 -4.47 3.01 14.23
C PRO A 74 -5.50 3.49 13.21
N ASP A 75 -5.05 4.24 12.20
CA ASP A 75 -5.90 4.69 11.11
C ASP A 75 -6.69 3.49 10.55
N PRO A 76 -8.02 3.60 10.34
CA PRO A 76 -8.84 2.48 9.89
C PRO A 76 -8.35 1.85 8.58
N ILE A 77 -7.81 2.66 7.67
CA ILE A 77 -7.27 2.20 6.38
C ILE A 77 -5.99 1.40 6.61
N VAL A 78 -5.08 1.91 7.45
CA VAL A 78 -3.86 1.17 7.85
C VAL A 78 -4.23 -0.17 8.47
N SER A 79 -5.16 -0.18 9.41
CA SER A 79 -5.63 -1.41 10.07
C SER A 79 -6.24 -2.40 9.08
N HIS A 80 -7.03 -1.90 8.13
CA HIS A 80 -7.65 -2.70 7.08
C HIS A 80 -6.60 -3.34 6.16
N ILE A 81 -5.68 -2.55 5.63
CA ILE A 81 -4.63 -3.03 4.72
C ILE A 81 -3.71 -4.03 5.43
N THR A 82 -3.26 -3.73 6.65
CA THR A 82 -2.42 -4.66 7.42
C THR A 82 -3.15 -5.99 7.70
N SER A 83 -4.43 -5.95 8.07
CA SER A 83 -5.23 -7.17 8.29
C SER A 83 -5.41 -7.96 7.00
N TRP A 84 -5.64 -7.28 5.89
CA TRP A 84 -5.76 -7.89 4.57
C TRP A 84 -4.46 -8.57 4.13
N LEU A 85 -3.31 -7.93 4.33
CA LEU A 85 -1.98 -8.50 4.07
C LEU A 85 -1.77 -9.81 4.85
N ILE A 86 -2.07 -9.80 6.16
CA ILE A 86 -1.95 -11.01 7.01
C ILE A 86 -2.85 -12.14 6.48
N ALA A 87 -4.11 -11.84 6.18
CA ALA A 87 -5.06 -12.81 5.67
C ALA A 87 -4.63 -13.38 4.31
N TYR A 88 -4.12 -12.54 3.42
CA TYR A 88 -3.66 -12.95 2.09
C TYR A 88 -2.43 -13.86 2.18
N ALA A 89 -1.41 -13.47 2.97
CA ALA A 89 -0.22 -14.30 3.19
C ALA A 89 -0.58 -15.66 3.81
N SER A 90 -1.47 -15.67 4.81
CA SER A 90 -1.96 -16.91 5.43
C SER A 90 -2.68 -17.81 4.43
N LYS A 91 -3.57 -17.25 3.61
CA LYS A 91 -4.28 -17.99 2.56
C LYS A 91 -3.34 -18.56 1.50
N ALA A 92 -2.29 -17.83 1.15
CA ALA A 92 -1.27 -18.27 0.20
C ALA A 92 -0.27 -19.28 0.79
N GLY A 93 -0.26 -19.48 2.11
CA GLY A 93 0.76 -20.28 2.80
C GLY A 93 2.15 -19.63 2.77
N ALA A 94 2.23 -18.32 2.56
CA ALA A 94 3.47 -17.56 2.52
C ALA A 94 3.91 -17.15 3.92
N LYS A 95 5.23 -17.03 4.13
CA LYS A 95 5.81 -16.60 5.41
C LYS A 95 5.79 -15.09 5.62
N GLY A 96 5.63 -14.34 4.54
CA GLY A 96 5.71 -12.88 4.54
C GLY A 96 5.97 -12.34 3.14
N PHE A 97 6.77 -11.27 3.06
CA PHE A 97 6.83 -10.39 1.90
C PHE A 97 8.26 -10.04 1.49
N VAL A 98 8.46 -9.86 0.19
CA VAL A 98 9.63 -9.18 -0.38
C VAL A 98 9.18 -7.92 -1.11
N LEU A 99 9.93 -6.83 -0.94
CA LEU A 99 9.57 -5.53 -1.50
C LEU A 99 10.81 -4.77 -1.99
N GLY A 100 10.75 -4.23 -3.20
CA GLY A 100 11.77 -3.34 -3.73
C GLY A 100 11.64 -1.93 -3.15
N VAL A 101 12.74 -1.36 -2.66
CA VAL A 101 12.78 -0.01 -2.09
C VAL A 101 13.43 0.95 -3.09
N SER A 102 12.66 1.95 -3.56
CA SER A 102 13.13 2.94 -4.54
C SER A 102 13.57 4.26 -3.92
N GLY A 103 13.29 4.49 -2.64
CA GLY A 103 13.45 5.79 -1.98
C GLY A 103 12.32 6.78 -2.29
N GLY A 104 11.21 6.32 -2.89
CA GLY A 104 9.97 7.06 -3.12
C GLY A 104 8.87 6.70 -2.12
N VAL A 105 7.83 7.54 -2.05
CA VAL A 105 6.77 7.48 -1.03
C VAL A 105 5.95 6.19 -1.08
N ASP A 106 5.64 5.65 -2.26
CA ASP A 106 4.77 4.48 -2.39
C ASP A 106 5.44 3.22 -1.84
N SER A 107 6.72 3.01 -2.17
CA SER A 107 7.53 1.92 -1.61
C SER A 107 7.73 2.08 -0.09
N ALA A 108 7.89 3.31 0.39
CA ALA A 108 8.06 3.58 1.81
C ALA A 108 6.79 3.29 2.62
N LEU A 109 5.61 3.76 2.17
CA LEU A 109 4.34 3.44 2.80
C LEU A 109 4.10 1.92 2.81
N THR A 110 4.31 1.28 1.67
CA THR A 110 4.11 -0.17 1.54
C THR A 110 5.04 -0.96 2.48
N ALA A 111 6.31 -0.57 2.58
CA ALA A 111 7.26 -1.17 3.53
C ALA A 111 6.78 -1.04 4.99
N HIS A 112 6.26 0.12 5.38
CA HIS A 112 5.70 0.33 6.73
C HIS A 112 4.46 -0.56 6.96
N LEU A 113 3.53 -0.63 6.00
CA LEU A 113 2.33 -1.46 6.10
C LEU A 113 2.68 -2.95 6.23
N CYS A 114 3.66 -3.43 5.45
CA CYS A 114 4.17 -4.79 5.57
C CYS A 114 4.87 -5.03 6.92
N ALA A 115 5.67 -4.08 7.41
CA ALA A 115 6.35 -4.22 8.70
C ALA A 115 5.36 -4.31 9.87
N LEU A 116 4.23 -3.60 9.80
CA LEU A 116 3.15 -3.65 10.78
C LEU A 116 2.44 -5.01 10.85
N THR A 117 2.57 -5.87 9.83
CA THR A 117 1.96 -7.21 9.85
C THR A 117 2.60 -8.16 10.86
N GLY A 118 3.85 -7.89 11.27
CA GLY A 118 4.64 -8.81 12.08
C GLY A 118 5.15 -10.05 11.33
N LEU A 119 4.88 -10.18 10.04
CA LEU A 119 5.39 -11.27 9.19
C LEU A 119 6.80 -10.97 8.68
N GLU A 120 7.50 -11.99 8.17
CA GLU A 120 8.82 -11.83 7.58
C GLU A 120 8.77 -10.77 6.47
N LEU A 121 9.67 -9.79 6.52
CA LEU A 121 9.77 -8.77 5.48
C LEU A 121 11.21 -8.64 5.03
N ARG A 122 11.41 -8.73 3.71
CA ARG A 122 12.70 -8.55 3.07
C ARG A 122 12.67 -7.34 2.15
N LEU A 123 13.39 -6.30 2.55
CA LEU A 123 13.53 -5.06 1.79
C LEU A 123 14.71 -5.16 0.84
N MET A 124 14.48 -4.94 -0.46
CA MET A 124 15.47 -5.13 -1.51
C MET A 124 15.88 -3.78 -2.10
N GLU A 125 17.17 -3.46 -2.00
CA GLU A 125 17.77 -2.35 -2.75
C GLU A 125 18.30 -2.89 -4.07
N LEU A 126 17.79 -2.35 -5.19
CA LEU A 126 18.06 -2.87 -6.54
C LEU A 126 18.53 -1.75 -7.48
N PRO A 127 19.69 -1.13 -7.21
CA PRO A 127 20.20 -0.04 -8.02
C PRO A 127 20.57 -0.51 -9.43
N ILE A 128 20.26 0.35 -10.41
CA ILE A 128 20.69 0.25 -11.80
C ILE A 128 20.90 1.69 -12.26
N HIS A 129 22.14 2.17 -12.28
CA HIS A 129 22.46 3.57 -12.65
C HIS A 129 21.62 4.63 -11.90
N GLN A 130 21.22 4.35 -10.66
CA GLN A 130 20.32 5.23 -9.91
C GLN A 130 21.05 6.45 -9.34
N PRO A 131 20.39 7.62 -9.24
CA PRO A 131 20.94 8.77 -8.54
C PRO A 131 21.29 8.42 -7.08
N PRO A 132 22.48 8.81 -6.57
CA PRO A 132 22.89 8.49 -5.19
C PRO A 132 21.91 8.96 -4.11
N SER A 133 21.19 10.06 -4.36
CA SER A 133 20.19 10.59 -3.43
C SER A 133 18.98 9.66 -3.25
N HIS A 134 18.58 8.92 -4.30
CA HIS A 134 17.47 7.96 -4.23
C HIS A 134 17.88 6.76 -3.40
N VAL A 135 19.09 6.25 -3.66
CA VAL A 135 19.69 5.15 -2.90
C VAL A 135 19.79 5.51 -1.41
N GLN A 136 20.27 6.72 -1.09
CA GLN A 136 20.40 7.16 0.30
C GLN A 136 19.04 7.23 1.02
N ARG A 137 18.02 7.83 0.40
CA ARG A 137 16.66 7.87 1.00
C ARG A 137 16.10 6.47 1.26
N GLY A 138 16.33 5.53 0.34
CA GLY A 138 15.94 4.14 0.50
C GLY A 138 16.62 3.49 1.70
N LYS A 139 17.94 3.66 1.82
CA LYS A 139 18.77 3.15 2.92
C LYS A 139 18.41 3.71 4.29
N ASP A 140 18.06 4.98 4.37
CA ASP A 140 17.67 5.59 5.64
C ASP A 140 16.36 4.99 6.17
N MET A 141 15.43 4.64 5.25
CA MET A 141 14.11 4.10 5.58
C MET A 141 14.13 2.60 5.88
N ILE A 142 14.71 1.78 4.99
CA ILE A 142 15.85 0.94 5.37
C ILE A 142 16.10 0.60 6.84
N ASP A 143 17.15 1.25 7.32
CA ASP A 143 17.73 1.14 8.64
C ASP A 143 16.70 1.46 9.74
N ALA A 144 15.82 2.44 9.51
CA ALA A 144 14.77 2.78 10.45
C ALA A 144 13.79 1.62 10.69
N LEU A 145 13.35 0.92 9.63
CA LEU A 145 12.45 -0.23 9.76
C LEU A 145 13.14 -1.45 10.35
N CYS A 146 14.35 -1.78 9.89
CA CYS A 146 15.15 -2.87 10.45
C CYS A 146 15.45 -2.66 11.94
N GLY A 147 15.72 -1.43 12.37
CA GLY A 147 15.97 -1.10 13.77
C GLY A 147 14.73 -1.17 14.66
N LYS A 148 13.52 -1.00 14.09
CA LYS A 148 12.25 -1.00 14.83
C LYS A 148 11.56 -2.37 14.85
N HIS A 149 11.79 -3.20 13.84
CA HIS A 149 11.05 -4.43 13.61
C HIS A 149 12.02 -5.61 13.38
N ALA A 150 12.12 -6.51 14.36
CA ALA A 150 13.10 -7.60 14.35
C ALA A 150 12.92 -8.61 13.18
N GLN A 151 11.73 -8.69 12.60
CA GLN A 151 11.41 -9.56 11.47
C GLN A 151 11.70 -8.91 10.10
N VAL A 152 12.11 -7.65 10.08
CA VAL A 152 12.46 -6.92 8.87
C VAL A 152 13.95 -7.08 8.61
N THR A 153 14.29 -7.54 7.41
CA THR A 153 15.66 -7.69 6.92
C THR A 153 15.81 -6.93 5.62
N SER A 154 17.05 -6.62 5.24
CA SER A 154 17.34 -6.00 3.96
C SER A 154 18.48 -6.69 3.21
N ARG A 155 18.49 -6.51 1.88
CA ARG A 155 19.57 -6.94 1.00
C ARG A 155 19.71 -5.96 -0.16
N CYS A 156 20.95 -5.58 -0.46
CA CYS A 156 21.29 -4.86 -1.68
C CYS A 156 21.81 -5.83 -2.74
N VAL A 157 21.27 -5.72 -3.95
CA VAL A 157 21.75 -6.42 -5.14
C VAL A 157 21.92 -5.37 -6.23
N ASP A 158 23.17 -4.97 -6.47
CA ASP A 158 23.47 -4.06 -7.57
C ASP A 158 23.32 -4.79 -8.92
N LEU A 159 22.44 -4.27 -9.76
CA LEU A 159 22.07 -4.87 -11.05
C LEU A 159 22.70 -4.10 -12.22
N THR A 160 23.57 -3.13 -11.95
CA THR A 160 24.20 -2.27 -12.95
C THR A 160 25.00 -3.07 -13.97
N ASP A 161 25.94 -3.91 -13.52
CA ASP A 161 26.76 -4.73 -14.42
C ASP A 161 25.92 -5.72 -15.25
N LEU A 162 24.88 -6.30 -14.65
CA LEU A 162 23.96 -7.20 -15.34
C LEU A 162 23.19 -6.45 -16.46
N PHE A 163 22.73 -5.24 -16.15
CA PHE A 163 22.04 -4.40 -17.12
C PHE A 163 22.95 -3.99 -18.27
N ASP A 164 24.19 -3.61 -18.00
CA ASP A 164 25.15 -3.18 -19.02
C ASP A 164 25.55 -4.33 -19.95
N GLN A 165 25.80 -5.53 -19.41
CA GLN A 165 26.03 -6.74 -20.21
C GLN A 165 24.80 -7.10 -21.06
N HIS A 166 23.60 -6.94 -20.51
CA HIS A 166 22.37 -7.19 -21.25
C HIS A 166 22.17 -6.18 -22.40
N LEU A 167 22.47 -4.91 -22.17
CA LEU A 167 22.43 -3.87 -23.20
C LEU A 167 23.38 -4.21 -24.36
N GLU A 168 24.62 -4.60 -24.06
CA GLU A 168 25.60 -5.02 -25.06
C GLU A 168 25.12 -6.24 -25.85
N ALA A 169 24.58 -7.26 -25.15
CA ALA A 169 24.08 -8.47 -25.78
C ALA A 169 22.86 -8.24 -26.69
N LEU A 170 21.98 -7.30 -26.34
CA LEU A 170 20.80 -6.97 -27.15
C LEU A 170 21.17 -6.22 -28.43
N ASN A 171 22.23 -5.39 -28.39
CA ASN A 171 22.73 -4.61 -29.54
C ASN A 171 21.62 -3.92 -30.36
N LEU A 172 20.69 -3.24 -29.66
CA LEU A 172 19.54 -2.59 -30.27
C LEU A 172 19.93 -1.30 -31.01
N PRO A 173 19.22 -0.93 -32.09
CA PRO A 173 19.46 0.34 -32.78
C PRO A 173 19.14 1.53 -31.87
N SER A 174 19.86 2.64 -32.03
CA SER A 174 19.57 3.87 -31.31
C SER A 174 18.20 4.45 -31.70
N GLY A 175 17.49 5.04 -30.73
CA GLY A 175 16.23 5.74 -30.98
C GLY A 175 15.32 5.81 -29.76
N ARG A 176 14.24 6.60 -29.87
CA ARG A 176 13.29 6.83 -28.78
C ARG A 176 12.64 5.54 -28.27
N LEU A 177 12.26 4.63 -29.16
CA LEU A 177 11.65 3.35 -28.77
C LEU A 177 12.65 2.46 -28.03
N THR A 178 13.92 2.48 -28.45
CA THR A 178 14.99 1.73 -27.77
C THR A 178 15.25 2.28 -26.37
N GLN A 179 15.30 3.62 -26.20
CA GLN A 179 15.43 4.23 -24.87
C GLN A 179 14.30 3.78 -23.93
N LEU A 180 13.05 3.82 -24.41
CA LEU A 180 11.90 3.31 -23.67
C LEU A 180 12.02 1.81 -23.35
N ALA A 181 12.48 1.00 -24.30
CA ALA A 181 12.69 -0.43 -24.09
C ALA A 181 13.71 -0.69 -22.97
N LEU A 182 14.85 0.02 -22.98
CA LEU A 182 15.92 -0.13 -22.00
C LEU A 182 15.49 0.32 -20.59
N ILE A 183 14.73 1.40 -20.50
CA ILE A 183 14.12 1.87 -19.25
C ILE A 183 13.20 0.79 -18.65
N ASN A 184 12.32 0.22 -19.46
CA ASN A 184 11.45 -0.88 -19.03
C ASN A 184 12.26 -2.14 -18.66
N THR A 185 13.39 -2.39 -19.32
CA THR A 185 14.29 -3.50 -18.98
C THR A 185 14.87 -3.34 -17.57
N ARG A 186 15.22 -2.13 -17.13
CA ARG A 186 15.65 -1.88 -15.73
C ARG A 186 14.57 -2.36 -14.74
N ALA A 187 13.31 -1.96 -14.94
CA ALA A 187 12.20 -2.38 -14.09
C ALA A 187 11.97 -3.90 -14.10
N ARG A 188 12.12 -4.55 -15.26
CA ARG A 188 12.00 -6.02 -15.42
C ARG A 188 13.11 -6.78 -14.71
N LEU A 189 14.36 -6.30 -14.75
CA LEU A 189 15.47 -6.93 -14.00
C LEU A 189 15.26 -6.86 -12.49
N ARG A 190 14.68 -5.76 -12.00
CA ARG A 190 14.28 -5.63 -10.59
C ARG A 190 13.21 -6.66 -10.24
N MET A 191 12.16 -6.76 -11.06
CA MET A 191 11.09 -7.76 -10.88
C MET A 191 11.64 -9.18 -10.82
N THR A 192 12.51 -9.58 -11.77
CA THR A 192 13.08 -10.93 -11.77
C THR A 192 13.88 -11.22 -10.51
N THR A 193 14.59 -10.22 -9.99
CA THR A 193 15.37 -10.34 -8.75
C THR A 193 14.45 -10.48 -7.53
N LEU A 194 13.37 -9.70 -7.47
CA LEU A 194 12.36 -9.81 -6.40
C LEU A 194 11.74 -11.19 -6.34
N TYR A 195 11.31 -11.75 -7.48
CA TYR A 195 10.73 -13.10 -7.51
C TYR A 195 11.74 -14.19 -7.16
N ALA A 196 13.01 -14.05 -7.55
CA ALA A 196 14.05 -14.99 -7.15
C ALA A 196 14.21 -15.02 -5.61
N GLU A 197 14.24 -13.86 -4.96
CA GLU A 197 14.28 -13.75 -3.49
C GLU A 197 12.99 -14.29 -2.85
N ALA A 198 11.82 -13.94 -3.40
CA ALA A 198 10.54 -14.38 -2.86
C ALA A 198 10.45 -15.92 -2.84
N GLN A 199 10.76 -16.55 -3.98
CA GLN A 199 10.68 -17.99 -4.15
C GLN A 199 11.70 -18.72 -3.26
N ALA A 200 12.91 -18.19 -3.12
CA ALA A 200 13.96 -18.80 -2.29
C ALA A 200 13.61 -18.80 -0.79
N HIS A 201 12.77 -17.86 -0.35
CA HIS A 201 12.42 -17.67 1.06
C HIS A 201 10.98 -18.09 1.41
N GLY A 202 10.12 -18.31 0.41
CA GLY A 202 8.69 -18.59 0.60
C GLY A 202 7.89 -17.33 0.95
N LEU A 203 8.22 -16.22 0.29
CA LEU A 203 7.61 -14.90 0.45
C LEU A 203 6.82 -14.51 -0.81
N LEU A 204 5.97 -13.49 -0.69
CA LEU A 204 5.22 -12.89 -1.81
C LEU A 204 5.85 -11.57 -2.24
N VAL A 205 5.89 -11.29 -3.54
CA VAL A 205 6.33 -10.01 -4.09
C VAL A 205 5.22 -8.97 -3.95
N VAL A 206 5.48 -7.91 -3.20
CA VAL A 206 4.51 -6.85 -2.92
C VAL A 206 4.74 -5.66 -3.85
N GLY A 207 3.68 -5.26 -4.55
CA GLY A 207 3.65 -4.07 -5.40
C GLY A 207 3.42 -2.78 -4.66
N THR A 208 3.92 -1.71 -5.26
CA THR A 208 3.92 -0.36 -4.68
C THR A 208 3.19 0.64 -5.56
N GLY A 209 2.50 0.20 -6.62
CA GLY A 209 1.72 1.09 -7.46
C GLY A 209 0.45 1.56 -6.76
N ASN A 210 0.15 2.85 -6.86
CA ASN A 210 -1.08 3.44 -6.35
C ASN A 210 -2.18 3.43 -7.42
N LYS A 211 -3.41 3.79 -7.03
CA LYS A 211 -4.59 3.73 -7.89
C LYS A 211 -4.45 4.51 -9.18
N VAL A 212 -3.89 5.71 -9.11
CA VAL A 212 -3.78 6.61 -10.25
C VAL A 212 -2.76 6.09 -11.26
N GLU A 213 -1.60 5.65 -10.77
CA GLU A 213 -0.53 5.08 -11.61
C GLU A 213 -0.95 3.76 -12.25
N ASP A 214 -1.33 2.78 -11.44
CA ASP A 214 -1.56 1.41 -11.92
C ASP A 214 -2.90 1.28 -12.67
N PHE A 215 -3.98 1.82 -12.11
CA PHE A 215 -5.34 1.55 -12.60
C PHE A 215 -6.03 2.79 -13.20
N GLY A 216 -5.45 3.98 -13.01
CA GLY A 216 -5.88 5.22 -13.63
C GLY A 216 -5.27 5.41 -15.01
N ILE A 217 -3.96 5.57 -15.12
CA ILE A 217 -3.28 5.86 -16.39
C ILE A 217 -2.36 4.76 -16.89
N GLY A 218 -2.15 3.68 -16.12
CA GLY A 218 -1.26 2.58 -16.46
C GLY A 218 0.21 3.00 -16.57
N PHE A 219 0.65 3.89 -15.68
CA PHE A 219 2.00 4.44 -15.60
C PHE A 219 2.94 3.53 -14.78
N TYR A 220 3.17 2.34 -15.31
CA TYR A 220 4.12 1.36 -14.78
C TYR A 220 4.67 0.49 -15.92
N THR A 221 5.74 -0.26 -15.64
CA THR A 221 6.26 -1.24 -16.58
C THR A 221 5.48 -2.55 -16.44
N LYS A 222 4.80 -2.98 -17.52
CA LYS A 222 4.16 -4.30 -17.56
C LYS A 222 5.21 -5.40 -17.40
N TYR A 223 5.01 -6.28 -16.41
CA TYR A 223 5.98 -7.29 -15.98
C TYR A 223 7.32 -6.71 -15.50
N GLY A 224 7.33 -5.44 -15.09
CA GLY A 224 8.39 -4.84 -14.28
C GLY A 224 7.86 -4.60 -12.87
N ASP A 225 7.78 -3.34 -12.47
CA ASP A 225 7.16 -2.91 -11.21
C ASP A 225 5.69 -3.31 -11.06
N GLY A 226 4.94 -3.47 -12.17
CA GLY A 226 3.58 -4.04 -12.12
C GLY A 226 3.51 -5.58 -12.13
N GLY A 227 4.65 -6.28 -12.14
CA GLY A 227 4.71 -7.73 -12.03
C GLY A 227 4.84 -8.14 -10.57
N VAL A 228 3.72 -8.39 -9.88
CA VAL A 228 3.67 -8.59 -8.42
C VAL A 228 2.59 -9.60 -8.03
N ASP A 229 2.68 -10.18 -6.83
CA ASP A 229 1.68 -11.13 -6.32
C ASP A 229 0.47 -10.42 -5.68
N LEU A 230 0.67 -9.22 -5.15
CA LEU A 230 -0.34 -8.39 -4.50
C LEU A 230 0.02 -6.90 -4.50
N SER A 231 -0.97 -6.01 -4.50
CA SER A 231 -0.79 -4.54 -4.47
C SER A 231 -1.64 -3.90 -3.36
N PRO A 232 -1.12 -3.78 -2.12
CA PRO A 232 -1.91 -3.34 -0.96
C PRO A 232 -2.35 -1.87 -1.00
N ILE A 233 -1.71 -1.03 -1.81
CA ILE A 233 -2.01 0.41 -1.93
C ILE A 233 -2.62 0.78 -3.29
N ALA A 234 -2.96 -0.21 -4.11
CA ALA A 234 -3.49 -0.02 -5.46
C ALA A 234 -4.87 0.64 -5.52
N ASP A 235 -5.61 0.69 -4.40
CA ASP A 235 -6.90 1.39 -4.32
C ASP A 235 -6.78 2.77 -3.63
N LEU A 236 -5.56 3.21 -3.31
CA LEU A 236 -5.31 4.52 -2.73
C LEU A 236 -4.89 5.52 -3.81
N THR A 237 -5.42 6.74 -3.79
CA THR A 237 -4.90 7.83 -4.62
C THR A 237 -3.51 8.27 -4.16
N LYS A 238 -2.78 9.03 -4.99
CA LYS A 238 -1.45 9.54 -4.59
C LYS A 238 -1.56 10.42 -3.35
N SER A 239 -2.61 11.23 -3.27
CA SER A 239 -2.89 12.08 -2.13
C SER A 239 -3.15 11.29 -0.84
N GLU A 240 -3.89 10.17 -0.94
CA GLU A 240 -4.10 9.25 0.18
C GLU A 240 -2.82 8.55 0.61
N VAL A 241 -1.99 8.11 -0.35
CA VAL A 241 -0.66 7.54 -0.08
C VAL A 241 0.20 8.53 0.71
N GLN A 242 0.24 9.80 0.32
CA GLN A 242 0.99 10.83 1.07
C GLN A 242 0.43 11.07 2.48
N ALA A 243 -0.89 11.04 2.64
CA ALA A 243 -1.53 11.20 3.95
C ALA A 243 -1.19 10.03 4.90
N LEU A 244 -1.32 8.79 4.40
CA LEU A 244 -0.99 7.60 5.19
C LEU A 244 0.50 7.45 5.45
N ALA A 245 1.36 7.81 4.49
CA ALA A 245 2.81 7.83 4.66
C ALA A 245 3.21 8.74 5.84
N ARG A 246 2.60 9.93 5.95
CA ARG A 246 2.78 10.81 7.11
C ARG A 246 2.30 10.16 8.40
N PHE A 247 1.13 9.53 8.37
CA PHE A 247 0.54 8.87 9.53
C PHE A 247 1.42 7.75 10.09
N VAL A 248 1.97 6.88 9.23
CA VAL A 248 2.80 5.75 9.66
C VAL A 248 4.25 6.13 10.02
N GLY A 249 4.61 7.41 9.83
CA GLY A 249 5.91 7.94 10.21
C GLY A 249 7.00 7.80 9.14
N VAL A 250 6.64 7.79 7.85
CA VAL A 250 7.62 7.83 6.75
C VAL A 250 8.52 9.08 6.90
N PRO A 251 9.85 8.97 6.74
CA PRO A 251 10.77 10.10 6.86
C PRO A 251 10.40 11.31 5.99
N ALA A 252 10.56 12.51 6.54
CA ALA A 252 10.24 13.76 5.84
C ALA A 252 10.98 13.90 4.50
N ALA A 253 12.24 13.44 4.42
CA ALA A 253 13.02 13.47 3.19
C ALA A 253 12.41 12.67 2.02
N ILE A 254 11.61 11.63 2.32
CA ILE A 254 10.85 10.87 1.32
C ILE A 254 9.54 11.58 1.00
N LEU A 255 8.85 12.11 2.01
CA LEU A 255 7.56 12.80 1.84
C LEU A 255 7.66 14.06 0.98
N THR A 256 8.78 14.79 1.06
CA THR A 256 9.00 16.02 0.29
C THR A 256 9.74 15.77 -1.02
N ALA A 257 10.12 14.53 -1.33
CA ALA A 257 10.79 14.22 -2.58
C ALA A 257 9.82 14.35 -3.76
N THR A 258 10.27 14.99 -4.84
CA THR A 258 9.50 15.03 -6.09
C THR A 258 9.30 13.61 -6.63
N PRO A 259 8.07 13.18 -6.93
CA PRO A 259 7.80 11.87 -7.54
C PRO A 259 8.57 11.68 -8.86
N SER A 260 9.24 10.55 -8.96
CA SER A 260 10.02 10.15 -10.13
C SER A 260 10.16 8.64 -10.16
N ASP A 261 9.93 8.03 -11.31
CA ASP A 261 10.23 6.62 -11.59
C ASP A 261 11.73 6.26 -11.40
N GLY A 262 12.62 7.25 -11.42
CA GLY A 262 14.06 7.07 -11.30
C GLY A 262 14.67 6.21 -12.42
N LEU A 263 14.01 6.13 -13.57
CA LEU A 263 14.45 5.33 -14.71
C LEU A 263 15.12 6.16 -15.80
N TRP A 264 14.84 7.46 -15.86
CA TRP A 264 15.46 8.39 -16.79
C TRP A 264 16.69 9.10 -16.20
N ASP A 265 17.76 9.16 -16.99
CA ASP A 265 19.02 9.78 -16.56
C ASP A 265 18.95 11.33 -16.57
N ASP A 266 17.91 11.92 -17.17
CA ASP A 266 17.69 13.38 -17.23
C ASP A 266 16.89 13.96 -16.05
N GLY A 267 16.51 13.12 -15.09
CA GLY A 267 15.93 13.56 -13.82
C GLY A 267 14.51 14.14 -13.91
N ARG A 268 13.79 13.92 -15.01
CA ARG A 268 12.39 14.34 -15.15
C ARG A 268 11.49 13.70 -14.08
N SER A 269 10.52 14.46 -13.58
CA SER A 269 9.49 13.94 -12.67
C SER A 269 8.40 13.17 -13.41
N ASP A 270 7.60 12.41 -12.68
CA ASP A 270 6.44 11.69 -13.25
C ASP A 270 5.46 12.69 -13.88
N GLU A 271 5.15 13.78 -13.19
CA GLU A 271 4.20 14.80 -13.66
C GLU A 271 4.69 15.49 -14.95
N MET A 272 6.01 15.67 -15.11
CA MET A 272 6.59 16.17 -16.35
C MET A 272 6.47 15.15 -17.50
N GLN A 273 6.59 13.86 -17.21
CA GLN A 273 6.41 12.79 -18.20
C GLN A 273 4.96 12.66 -18.66
N ILE A 274 4.03 12.79 -17.71
CA ILE A 274 2.59 12.65 -17.92
C ILE A 274 2.00 13.90 -18.59
N GLY A 275 2.49 15.09 -18.21
CA GLY A 275 1.93 16.39 -18.58
C GLY A 275 0.79 16.86 -17.66
N ALA A 276 0.56 16.17 -16.55
CA ALA A 276 -0.46 16.49 -15.55
C ALA A 276 0.04 16.13 -14.15
N SER A 277 -0.39 16.90 -13.16
CA SER A 277 -0.11 16.62 -11.75
C SER A 277 -0.99 15.51 -11.21
N TYR A 278 -0.57 14.87 -10.11
CA TYR A 278 -1.38 13.82 -9.48
C TYR A 278 -2.78 14.31 -9.04
N PRO A 279 -2.95 15.48 -8.40
CA PRO A 279 -4.29 15.99 -8.08
C PRO A 279 -5.17 16.22 -9.32
N GLU A 280 -4.58 16.67 -10.43
CA GLU A 280 -5.29 16.83 -11.70
C GLU A 280 -5.75 15.47 -12.26
N LEU A 281 -4.90 14.46 -12.21
CA LEU A 281 -5.24 13.10 -12.65
C LEU A 281 -6.29 12.44 -11.74
N GLU A 282 -6.20 12.62 -10.42
CA GLU A 282 -7.19 12.15 -9.46
C GLU A 282 -8.57 12.76 -9.75
N TRP A 283 -8.62 14.06 -10.03
CA TRP A 283 -9.84 14.75 -10.45
C TRP A 283 -10.39 14.19 -11.77
N ALA A 284 -9.54 14.00 -12.77
CA ALA A 284 -9.95 13.48 -14.08
C ALA A 284 -10.49 12.04 -13.97
N MET A 285 -9.83 11.19 -13.18
CA MET A 285 -10.27 9.84 -12.87
C MET A 285 -11.65 9.85 -12.19
N ALA A 286 -11.83 10.65 -11.15
CA ALA A 286 -13.11 10.77 -10.44
C ALA A 286 -14.24 11.26 -11.35
N ARG A 287 -13.95 12.19 -12.27
CA ARG A 287 -14.94 12.65 -13.27
C ARG A 287 -15.31 11.54 -14.25
N CYS A 288 -14.34 10.78 -14.76
CA CYS A 288 -14.60 9.65 -15.65
C CYS A 288 -15.49 8.61 -14.96
N GLU A 289 -15.19 8.27 -13.71
CA GLU A 289 -15.99 7.35 -12.89
C GLU A 289 -17.42 7.88 -12.67
N ALA A 290 -17.56 9.14 -12.26
CA ALA A 290 -18.86 9.76 -12.01
C ALA A 290 -19.75 9.81 -13.26
N MET A 291 -19.15 9.97 -14.43
CA MET A 291 -19.83 10.00 -15.74
C MET A 291 -19.99 8.60 -16.35
N GLY A 292 -19.50 7.55 -15.70
CA GLY A 292 -19.53 6.18 -16.21
C GLY A 292 -18.75 5.97 -17.51
N TRP A 293 -17.74 6.81 -17.76
CA TRP A 293 -16.92 6.71 -18.97
C TRP A 293 -16.03 5.47 -18.92
N GLN A 294 -15.81 4.85 -20.08
CA GLN A 294 -14.98 3.66 -20.25
C GLN A 294 -14.02 3.84 -21.42
N ALA A 295 -12.85 3.19 -21.34
CA ALA A 295 -11.85 3.19 -22.40
C ALA A 295 -12.47 2.81 -23.77
N GLY A 296 -12.23 3.64 -24.78
CA GLY A 296 -12.75 3.46 -26.14
C GLY A 296 -14.03 4.25 -26.42
N GLN A 297 -14.66 4.87 -25.42
CA GLN A 297 -15.76 5.82 -25.63
C GLN A 297 -15.22 7.21 -26.03
N PRO A 298 -16.02 8.02 -26.76
CA PRO A 298 -15.69 9.41 -27.05
C PRO A 298 -15.43 10.21 -25.77
N VAL A 299 -14.49 11.17 -25.83
CA VAL A 299 -14.07 11.99 -24.68
C VAL A 299 -14.84 13.30 -24.62
N GLU A 300 -15.37 13.77 -25.75
CA GLU A 300 -16.12 15.03 -25.88
C GLU A 300 -17.28 15.14 -24.87
N PRO A 301 -18.06 14.08 -24.57
CA PRO A 301 -19.10 14.16 -23.55
C PRO A 301 -18.57 14.44 -22.13
N LEU A 302 -17.33 14.02 -21.82
CA LEU A 302 -16.69 14.35 -20.54
C LEU A 302 -16.32 15.84 -20.46
N MET A 303 -16.13 16.49 -21.60
CA MET A 303 -15.75 17.90 -21.70
C MET A 303 -16.97 18.81 -21.90
N ALA A 304 -18.18 18.24 -22.00
CA ALA A 304 -19.40 19.01 -22.12
C ALA A 304 -19.77 19.66 -20.77
N GLY A 305 -20.05 20.97 -20.81
CA GLY A 305 -20.41 21.78 -19.64
C GLY A 305 -19.68 23.13 -19.66
N ASP A 306 -20.39 24.21 -19.31
CA ASP A 306 -19.82 25.57 -19.26
C ASP A 306 -18.91 25.80 -18.03
N ASP A 307 -18.70 24.76 -17.20
CA ASP A 307 -18.01 24.81 -15.91
C ASP A 307 -16.56 24.30 -15.94
N LEU A 308 -16.07 23.82 -17.09
CA LEU A 308 -14.71 23.32 -17.23
C LEU A 308 -13.75 24.37 -17.79
N SER A 309 -12.60 24.51 -17.15
CA SER A 309 -11.48 25.26 -17.68
C SER A 309 -10.76 24.53 -18.82
N ASP A 310 -10.04 25.27 -19.67
CA ASP A 310 -9.19 24.70 -20.73
C ASP A 310 -8.20 23.66 -20.17
N ARG A 311 -7.62 23.93 -18.99
CA ARG A 311 -6.69 23.01 -18.31
C ARG A 311 -7.37 21.70 -17.90
N GLN A 312 -8.59 21.77 -17.38
CA GLN A 312 -9.38 20.59 -17.03
C GLN A 312 -9.71 19.75 -18.27
N CYS A 313 -10.05 20.38 -19.39
CA CYS A 313 -10.24 19.69 -20.66
C CYS A 313 -8.94 19.02 -21.14
N GLU A 314 -7.81 19.71 -21.08
CA GLU A 314 -6.50 19.15 -21.42
C GLU A 314 -6.14 17.93 -20.56
N VAL A 315 -6.32 18.03 -19.24
CA VAL A 315 -6.05 16.94 -18.30
C VAL A 315 -6.97 15.74 -18.57
N LEU A 316 -8.26 15.96 -18.84
CA LEU A 316 -9.17 14.87 -19.24
C LEU A 316 -8.69 14.17 -20.51
N ALA A 317 -8.23 14.93 -21.51
CA ALA A 317 -7.67 14.35 -22.72
C ALA A 317 -6.39 13.54 -22.45
N ILE A 318 -5.51 14.01 -21.56
CA ILE A 318 -4.32 13.29 -21.12
C ILE A 318 -4.71 11.97 -20.45
N TYR A 319 -5.55 12.04 -19.42
CA TYR A 319 -6.01 10.89 -18.65
C TYR A 319 -6.68 9.85 -19.56
N CYS A 320 -7.70 10.24 -20.33
CA CYS A 320 -8.46 9.32 -21.17
C CYS A 320 -7.58 8.64 -22.23
N ARG A 321 -6.66 9.41 -22.85
CA ARG A 321 -5.72 8.87 -23.84
C ARG A 321 -4.79 7.83 -23.22
N MET A 322 -4.20 8.12 -22.05
CA MET A 322 -3.30 7.18 -21.37
C MET A 322 -4.05 5.96 -20.85
N HIS A 323 -5.20 6.16 -20.20
CA HIS A 323 -6.06 5.09 -19.70
C HIS A 323 -6.46 4.13 -20.82
N ALA A 324 -6.90 4.66 -21.98
CA ALA A 324 -7.27 3.85 -23.13
C ALA A 324 -6.06 3.11 -23.74
N ALA A 325 -4.93 3.80 -23.91
CA ALA A 325 -3.72 3.21 -24.50
C ALA A 325 -3.12 2.10 -23.62
N ASN A 326 -3.25 2.20 -22.29
CA ASN A 326 -2.64 1.29 -21.34
C ASN A 326 -3.60 0.21 -20.80
N GLN A 327 -4.82 0.05 -21.35
CA GLN A 327 -5.74 -1.03 -20.96
C GLN A 327 -5.11 -2.41 -20.99
N HIS A 328 -4.21 -2.65 -21.95
CA HIS A 328 -3.51 -3.92 -22.06
C HIS A 328 -2.61 -4.25 -20.86
N LYS A 329 -2.29 -3.27 -20.00
CA LYS A 329 -1.56 -3.48 -18.75
C LYS A 329 -2.51 -3.81 -17.60
N MET A 330 -3.63 -3.07 -17.51
CA MET A 330 -4.60 -3.11 -16.41
C MET A 330 -5.58 -4.29 -16.48
N GLN A 331 -5.87 -4.79 -17.68
CA GLN A 331 -6.76 -5.93 -17.88
C GLN A 331 -5.98 -7.25 -17.78
N PRO A 332 -6.64 -8.33 -17.30
CA PRO A 332 -6.08 -9.67 -17.36
C PRO A 332 -5.63 -10.04 -18.79
N ILE A 333 -4.66 -10.95 -18.88
CA ILE A 333 -4.19 -11.44 -20.18
C ILE A 333 -5.39 -12.02 -20.95
N PRO A 334 -5.70 -11.50 -22.15
CA PRO A 334 -6.84 -11.99 -22.92
C PRO A 334 -6.57 -13.44 -23.32
N ILE A 335 -7.51 -14.33 -23.00
CA ILE A 335 -7.47 -15.73 -23.41
C ILE A 335 -8.43 -15.96 -24.57
N CYS A 336 -8.00 -16.75 -25.55
CA CYS A 336 -8.91 -17.23 -26.60
C CYS A 336 -9.81 -18.30 -26.01
N VAL A 337 -11.07 -17.96 -25.75
CA VAL A 337 -12.08 -18.89 -25.26
C VAL A 337 -12.60 -19.71 -26.44
N ILE A 338 -12.41 -21.04 -26.38
CA ILE A 338 -12.96 -21.97 -27.37
C ILE A 338 -14.42 -22.28 -26.99
N PRO A 339 -15.41 -21.95 -27.84
CA PRO A 339 -16.79 -22.31 -27.57
C PRO A 339 -16.98 -23.83 -27.49
N ASN A 340 -17.82 -24.30 -26.56
CA ASN A 340 -18.27 -25.71 -26.45
C ASN A 340 -17.16 -26.76 -26.22
N LYS A 341 -16.16 -26.46 -25.37
CA LYS A 341 -15.22 -27.47 -24.86
C LYS A 341 -15.79 -28.31 -23.73
#